data_AF-A0A523LF48-F1
#
_entry.id   AF-A0A523LF48-F1
#
_cell.length_a   1.000
_cell.length_b   1.000
_cell.length_c   1.000
_cell.angle_alpha   90.00
_cell.angle_beta   90.00
_cell.angle_gamma   90.00
#
_symmetry.space_group_name_H-M   'P 1'
#
loop_
_entity.id
_entity.type
_entity.pdbx_description
1 polymer ?
#
loop_
_entity_poly.entity_id
_entity_poly.type
_entity_poly.pdbx_seq_one_letter_code
_entity_poly.pdbx_strand_id
1 'polypeptide(L)'
;MPRRLRHTDYLMLAAVLVAGAAVVYGTTDLLMMTVEPSFDCNLAHSRVEKSICSSKVLRRMDRQMLDDYRRLRSTLSGPERFQARARQLRWLQSRDAGCFTGDETCLERAYRSRLDALEREWVAAARENGPPVKD
;
A
#
# COMPACT_ATOMS: atom_id res chain seq x y z
N MET A 1 -23.05 -62.45 53.52
CA MET A 1 -21.99 -62.14 52.52
C MET A 1 -22.26 -60.76 51.96
N PRO A 2 -21.29 -59.84 52.01
CA PRO A 2 -21.50 -58.41 51.77
C PRO A 2 -21.75 -58.09 50.30
N ARG A 3 -22.68 -57.15 50.08
CA ARG A 3 -23.10 -56.66 48.76
C ARG A 3 -21.90 -56.00 48.05
N ARG A 4 -21.61 -56.47 46.83
CA ARG A 4 -20.63 -55.82 45.94
C ARG A 4 -21.21 -54.50 45.42
N LEU A 5 -20.62 -53.39 45.85
CA LEU A 5 -20.77 -52.10 45.19
C LEU A 5 -20.22 -52.22 43.75
N ARG A 6 -20.96 -51.68 42.78
CA ARG A 6 -20.61 -51.70 41.35
C ARG A 6 -19.75 -50.48 41.01
N HIS A 7 -18.96 -50.61 39.95
CA HIS A 7 -17.89 -49.72 39.48
C HIS A 7 -18.26 -48.26 39.13
N THR A 8 -19.49 -47.81 39.40
CA THR A 8 -20.05 -46.58 38.81
C THR A 8 -19.41 -45.26 39.26
N ASP A 9 -18.66 -45.23 40.36
CA ASP A 9 -18.49 -43.94 41.06
C ASP A 9 -17.08 -43.32 40.94
N TYR A 10 -16.17 -43.95 40.19
CA TYR A 10 -14.76 -43.51 40.06
C TYR A 10 -14.42 -42.77 38.76
N LEU A 11 -15.30 -42.75 37.76
CA LEU A 11 -14.99 -42.18 36.44
C LEU A 11 -15.23 -40.67 36.29
N MET A 12 -15.64 -39.96 37.36
CA MET A 12 -15.93 -38.52 37.27
C MET A 12 -15.11 -37.64 38.23
N LEU A 13 -14.07 -38.15 38.90
CA LEU A 13 -13.25 -37.38 39.86
C LEU A 13 -11.75 -37.74 39.83
N ALA A 14 -11.14 -37.75 38.65
CA ALA A 14 -9.67 -37.65 38.53
C ALA A 14 -9.34 -36.46 37.62
N ALA A 15 -9.26 -35.31 38.26
CA ALA A 15 -8.71 -34.09 37.70
C ALA A 15 -7.25 -34.30 37.28
N VAL A 16 -6.88 -33.72 36.14
CA VAL A 16 -5.54 -33.16 35.83
C VAL A 16 -4.42 -34.18 35.57
N LEU A 17 -3.69 -33.94 34.46
CA LEU A 17 -2.42 -34.55 34.00
C LEU A 17 -2.49 -35.70 32.95
N VAL A 18 -2.83 -35.41 31.69
CA VAL A 18 -2.04 -35.90 30.53
C VAL A 18 -2.02 -34.84 29.43
N ALA A 19 -0.82 -34.59 28.93
CA ALA A 19 -0.41 -33.57 27.99
C ALA A 19 -1.08 -33.66 26.61
N GLY A 20 -1.31 -32.49 26.02
CA GLY A 20 -1.73 -32.32 24.63
C GLY A 20 -2.28 -30.93 24.43
N ALA A 21 -1.39 -29.95 24.32
CA ALA A 21 -1.74 -28.56 24.10
C ALA A 21 -2.54 -28.41 22.79
N ALA A 22 -3.86 -28.34 22.88
CA ALA A 22 -4.65 -27.61 21.91
C ALA A 22 -4.37 -26.12 22.16
N VAL A 23 -3.18 -25.68 21.77
CA VAL A 23 -3.00 -24.28 21.40
C VAL A 23 -4.04 -24.09 20.31
N VAL A 24 -5.08 -23.32 20.61
CA VAL A 24 -5.87 -22.66 19.57
C VAL A 24 -4.83 -21.79 18.85
N TYR A 25 -4.17 -22.38 17.85
CA TYR A 25 -3.17 -21.70 17.06
C TYR A 25 -3.91 -20.56 16.42
N GLY A 26 -3.71 -19.37 16.99
CA GLY A 26 -4.26 -18.15 16.44
C GLY A 26 -3.98 -18.17 14.96
N THR A 27 -5.05 -18.14 14.17
CA THR A 27 -4.97 -17.52 12.86
C THR A 27 -4.69 -16.06 13.15
N THR A 28 -3.44 -15.74 13.49
CA THR A 28 -2.93 -14.40 13.35
C THR A 28 -3.08 -14.15 11.86
N ASP A 29 -4.18 -13.48 11.49
CA ASP A 29 -4.26 -12.74 10.26
C ASP A 29 -3.00 -11.88 10.24
N LEU A 30 -1.99 -12.40 9.55
CA LEU A 30 -0.88 -11.61 9.08
C LEU A 30 -1.54 -10.61 8.17
N LEU A 31 -1.89 -9.45 8.73
CA LEU A 31 -2.30 -8.28 8.00
C LEU A 31 -1.12 -7.94 7.09
N MET A 32 -1.08 -8.58 5.92
CA MET A 32 -0.22 -8.18 4.84
C MET A 32 -0.67 -6.76 4.53
N MET A 33 0.12 -5.77 4.96
CA MET A 33 -0.04 -4.39 4.52
C MET A 33 0.11 -4.39 3.00
N THR A 34 -1.02 -4.55 2.32
CA THR A 34 -1.12 -4.43 0.90
C THR A 34 -0.97 -2.94 0.61
N VAL A 35 0.20 -2.56 0.10
CA VAL A 35 0.37 -1.22 -0.45
C VAL A 35 -0.51 -1.16 -1.69
N GLU A 36 -1.66 -0.50 -1.61
CA GLU A 36 -2.50 -0.19 -2.77
C GLU A 36 -1.90 0.98 -3.54
N PRO A 37 -2.14 1.13 -4.85
CA PRO A 37 -1.71 2.32 -5.57
C PRO A 37 -2.54 3.55 -5.15
N SER A 38 -2.36 4.66 -5.85
CA SER A 38 -3.10 5.92 -5.64
C SER A 38 -4.57 5.88 -6.07
N PHE A 39 -5.02 4.75 -6.63
CA PHE A 39 -6.36 4.52 -7.15
C PHE A 39 -6.87 3.14 -6.70
N ASP A 40 -8.18 2.91 -6.81
CA ASP A 40 -8.81 1.63 -6.48
C ASP A 40 -8.54 0.59 -7.58
N CYS A 41 -7.84 -0.48 -7.21
CA CYS A 41 -7.53 -1.57 -8.14
C CYS A 41 -8.77 -2.32 -8.65
N ASN A 42 -9.89 -2.27 -7.94
CA ASN A 42 -11.16 -2.84 -8.41
C ASN A 42 -11.76 -2.03 -9.56
N LEU A 43 -11.34 -0.77 -9.73
CA LEU A 43 -11.73 0.14 -10.81
C LEU A 43 -10.67 0.22 -11.92
N ALA A 44 -9.67 -0.68 -11.93
CA ALA A 44 -8.64 -0.70 -12.95
C ALA A 44 -9.19 -1.18 -14.31
N HIS A 45 -9.17 -0.31 -15.32
CA HIS A 45 -9.71 -0.62 -16.65
C HIS A 45 -8.60 -0.85 -17.68
N SER A 46 -7.57 0.00 -17.66
CA SER A 46 -6.46 -0.04 -18.62
C SER A 46 -5.44 -1.14 -18.31
N ARG A 47 -4.65 -1.53 -19.32
CA ARG A 47 -3.52 -2.46 -19.13
C ARG A 47 -2.48 -1.89 -18.16
N VAL A 48 -2.27 -0.57 -18.21
CA VAL A 48 -1.37 0.16 -17.31
C VAL A 48 -1.84 0.04 -15.86
N GLU A 49 -3.10 0.38 -15.57
CA GLU A 49 -3.65 0.28 -14.22
C GLU A 49 -3.60 -1.16 -13.69
N LYS A 50 -3.95 -2.14 -14.53
CA LYS A 50 -3.88 -3.56 -14.15
C LYS A 50 -2.46 -4.00 -13.82
N SER A 51 -1.47 -3.55 -14.60
CA SER A 51 -0.04 -3.82 -14.35
C SER A 51 0.42 -3.17 -13.03
N ILE A 52 0.03 -1.92 -12.79
CA ILE A 52 0.30 -1.24 -11.52
C ILE A 52 -0.31 -2.04 -10.35
N CYS A 53 -1.55 -2.51 -10.49
CA CYS A 53 -2.24 -3.26 -9.45
C CYS A 53 -1.64 -4.64 -9.16
N SER A 54 -1.10 -5.33 -10.16
CA SER A 54 -0.50 -6.66 -10.00
C SER A 54 0.92 -6.61 -9.44
N SER A 55 1.67 -5.52 -9.65
CA SER A 55 3.06 -5.38 -9.17
C SER A 55 3.15 -4.64 -7.84
N LYS A 56 3.65 -5.33 -6.80
CA LYS A 56 3.94 -4.70 -5.49
C LYS A 56 4.93 -3.53 -5.62
N VAL A 57 5.85 -3.60 -6.59
CA VAL A 57 6.83 -2.53 -6.86
C VAL A 57 6.14 -1.32 -7.44
N LEU A 58 5.33 -1.51 -8.49
CA LEU A 58 4.60 -0.41 -9.14
C LEU A 58 3.59 0.24 -8.19
N ARG A 59 2.88 -0.51 -7.34
CA ARG A 59 1.98 0.08 -6.32
C ARG A 59 2.72 1.02 -5.37
N ARG A 60 3.94 0.65 -4.96
CA ARG A 60 4.78 1.51 -4.10
C ARG A 60 5.23 2.77 -4.83
N MET A 61 5.70 2.62 -6.07
CA MET A 61 6.12 3.76 -6.88
C MET A 61 4.97 4.73 -7.16
N ASP A 62 3.76 4.22 -7.40
CA ASP A 62 2.57 5.03 -7.63
C ASP A 62 2.14 5.83 -6.38
N ARG A 63 2.15 5.18 -5.21
CA ARG A 63 1.95 5.85 -3.91
C ARG A 63 3.01 6.93 -3.66
N GLN A 64 4.28 6.58 -3.81
CA GLN A 64 5.38 7.52 -3.59
C GLN A 64 5.26 8.74 -4.51
N MET A 65 4.94 8.51 -5.78
CA MET A 65 4.73 9.58 -6.75
C MET A 65 3.60 10.52 -6.34
N LEU A 66 2.47 9.98 -5.85
CA LEU A 66 1.38 10.79 -5.32
C LEU A 66 1.81 11.61 -4.11
N ASP A 67 2.54 11.01 -3.17
CA ASP A 67 2.99 11.68 -1.96
C ASP A 67 3.99 12.80 -2.26
N ASP A 68 4.94 12.58 -3.17
CA ASP A 68 5.88 13.61 -3.64
C ASP A 68 5.18 14.76 -4.36
N TYR A 69 4.18 14.44 -5.18
CA TYR A 69 3.36 15.46 -5.82
C TYR A 69 2.52 16.27 -4.82
N ARG A 70 1.97 15.63 -3.77
CA ARG A 70 1.26 16.33 -2.69
C ARG A 70 2.19 17.24 -1.91
N ARG A 71 3.40 16.76 -1.60
CA ARG A 71 4.46 17.54 -0.96
C ARG A 71 4.79 18.79 -1.77
N LEU A 72 5.11 18.65 -3.06
CA LEU A 72 5.30 19.79 -3.96
C LEU A 72 4.08 20.72 -3.97
N ARG A 73 2.87 20.20 -4.10
CA ARG A 73 1.66 21.04 -4.17
C ARG A 73 1.34 21.80 -2.90
N SER A 74 1.87 21.37 -1.76
CA SER A 74 1.70 22.07 -0.48
C SER A 74 2.61 23.30 -0.37
N THR A 75 3.71 23.35 -1.13
CA THR A 75 4.65 24.48 -1.16
C THR A 75 4.33 25.53 -2.22
N LEU A 76 3.26 25.32 -3.00
CA LEU A 76 2.91 26.17 -4.14
C LEU A 76 1.56 26.84 -3.91
N SER A 77 1.44 28.08 -4.38
CA SER A 77 0.19 28.85 -4.34
C SER A 77 -0.20 29.39 -5.72
N GLY A 78 -1.44 29.86 -5.85
CA GLY A 78 -1.91 30.58 -7.04
C GLY A 78 -1.58 29.90 -8.39
N PRO A 79 -1.04 30.65 -9.37
CA PRO A 79 -0.71 30.15 -10.71
C PRO A 79 0.24 28.95 -10.72
N GLU A 80 1.22 28.89 -9.82
CA GLU A 80 2.21 27.82 -9.79
C GLU A 80 1.58 26.47 -9.45
N ARG A 81 0.64 26.48 -8.48
CA ARG A 81 -0.11 25.28 -8.09
C ARG A 81 -0.97 24.76 -9.24
N PHE A 82 -1.53 25.64 -10.07
CA PHE A 82 -2.26 25.27 -11.27
C PHE A 82 -1.34 24.65 -12.34
N GLN A 83 -0.17 25.26 -12.58
CA GLN A 83 0.80 24.75 -13.53
C GLN A 83 1.37 23.38 -13.11
N ALA A 84 1.64 23.18 -11.83
CA ALA A 84 2.07 21.88 -11.29
C ALA A 84 1.02 20.79 -11.55
N ARG A 85 -0.27 21.11 -11.39
CA ARG A 85 -1.36 20.19 -11.74
C ARG A 85 -1.39 19.87 -13.23
N ALA A 86 -1.24 20.87 -14.09
CA ALA A 86 -1.21 20.65 -15.53
C ALA A 86 -0.03 19.75 -15.95
N ARG A 87 1.17 19.96 -15.39
CA ARG A 87 2.34 19.10 -15.62
C ARG A 87 2.10 17.66 -15.17
N GLN A 88 1.49 17.46 -14.00
CA GLN A 88 1.18 16.13 -13.48
C GLN A 88 0.19 15.37 -14.38
N LEU A 89 -0.88 16.03 -14.82
CA LEU A 89 -1.88 15.43 -15.72
C LEU A 89 -1.26 15.06 -17.07
N ARG A 90 -0.43 15.94 -17.65
CA ARG A 90 0.30 15.64 -18.88
C ARG A 90 1.22 14.43 -18.72
N TRP A 91 1.94 14.35 -17.59
CA TRP A 91 2.79 13.20 -17.33
C TRP A 91 2.01 11.88 -17.24
N LEU A 92 0.84 11.87 -16.56
CA LEU A 92 -0.02 10.68 -16.49
C LEU A 92 -0.46 10.23 -17.90
N GLN A 93 -0.88 11.18 -18.74
CA GLN A 93 -1.26 10.90 -20.13
C GLN A 93 -0.07 10.34 -20.93
N SER A 94 1.12 10.92 -20.79
CA SER A 94 2.34 10.44 -21.45
C SER A 94 2.76 9.06 -20.97
N ARG A 95 2.64 8.76 -19.67
CA ARG A 95 2.89 7.43 -19.10
C ARG A 95 1.96 6.40 -19.73
N ASP A 96 0.66 6.69 -19.75
CA ASP A 96 -0.36 5.74 -20.21
C ASP A 96 -0.26 5.51 -21.72
N ALA A 97 0.06 6.55 -22.50
CA ALA A 97 0.32 6.43 -23.93
C ALA A 97 1.64 5.70 -24.24
N GLY A 98 2.73 6.04 -23.54
CA GLY A 98 4.06 5.48 -23.78
C GLY A 98 4.23 4.04 -23.29
N CYS A 99 3.52 3.66 -22.22
CA CYS A 99 3.53 2.32 -21.63
C CYS A 99 2.19 1.59 -21.87
N PHE A 100 1.50 1.86 -22.97
CA PHE A 100 0.13 1.37 -23.24
C PHE A 100 -0.06 -0.16 -23.14
N THR A 101 1.02 -0.93 -23.31
CA THR A 101 1.00 -2.40 -23.15
C THR A 101 0.93 -2.86 -21.69
N GLY A 102 1.23 -1.97 -20.74
CA GLY A 102 1.40 -2.30 -19.33
C GLY A 102 2.77 -2.91 -19.00
N ASP A 103 3.78 -2.76 -19.87
CA ASP A 103 5.14 -3.25 -19.61
C ASP A 103 5.70 -2.66 -18.31
N GLU A 104 6.08 -3.54 -17.38
CA GLU A 104 6.54 -3.17 -16.04
C GLU A 104 7.83 -2.35 -16.12
N THR A 105 8.77 -2.71 -17.00
CA THR A 105 10.03 -1.97 -17.17
C THR A 105 9.79 -0.56 -17.69
N CYS A 106 8.86 -0.37 -18.62
CA CYS A 106 8.42 0.93 -19.09
C CYS A 106 7.85 1.78 -17.94
N LEU A 107 6.93 1.21 -17.16
CA LEU A 107 6.28 1.90 -16.05
C LEU A 107 7.29 2.28 -14.97
N GLU A 108 8.19 1.37 -14.59
CA GLU A 108 9.25 1.67 -13.63
C GLU A 108 10.13 2.84 -14.08
N ARG A 109 10.55 2.87 -15.36
CA ARG A 109 11.32 4.00 -15.89
C ARG A 109 10.52 5.30 -15.85
N ALA A 110 9.24 5.25 -16.21
CA ALA A 110 8.37 6.42 -16.19
C ALA A 110 8.19 6.97 -14.76
N TYR A 111 8.02 6.09 -13.75
CA TYR A 111 7.93 6.48 -12.35
C TYR A 111 9.24 7.06 -11.83
N ARG A 112 10.39 6.41 -12.05
CA ARG A 112 11.70 6.93 -11.61
C ARG A 112 11.97 8.34 -12.16
N SER A 113 11.74 8.54 -13.46
CA SER A 113 11.88 9.84 -14.10
C SER A 113 10.97 10.91 -13.47
N ARG A 114 9.72 10.54 -13.11
CA ARG A 114 8.80 11.47 -12.47
C ARG A 114 9.18 11.80 -11.05
N LEU A 115 9.59 10.82 -10.26
CA LEU A 115 10.04 11.01 -8.87
C LEU A 115 11.23 11.97 -8.84
N ASP A 116 12.22 11.77 -9.72
CA ASP A 116 13.37 12.67 -9.83
C ASP A 116 12.96 14.09 -10.23
N ALA A 117 11.97 14.23 -11.12
CA ALA A 117 11.44 15.53 -11.52
C ALA A 117 10.70 16.23 -10.38
N LEU A 118 9.86 15.50 -9.64
CA LEU A 118 9.12 16.03 -8.49
C LEU A 118 10.06 16.49 -7.38
N GLU A 119 11.13 15.75 -7.10
CA GLU A 119 12.14 16.16 -6.12
C GLU A 119 12.83 17.46 -6.54
N ARG A 120 13.23 17.60 -7.81
CA ARG A 120 13.81 18.85 -8.32
C ARG A 120 12.82 20.01 -8.27
N GLU A 121 11.57 19.79 -8.68
CA GLU A 121 10.50 20.79 -8.59
C GLU A 121 10.26 21.23 -7.13
N TRP A 122 10.29 20.29 -6.18
CA TRP A 122 10.11 20.59 -4.75
C TRP A 122 11.29 21.36 -4.17
N VAL A 123 12.53 20.96 -4.47
CA VAL A 123 13.74 21.70 -4.03
C VAL A 123 13.74 23.13 -4.57
N ALA A 124 13.33 23.34 -5.82
CA ALA A 124 13.20 24.68 -6.39
C ALA A 124 12.12 25.49 -5.66
N ALA A 125 10.93 24.93 -5.48
CA ALA A 125 9.82 25.60 -4.82
C ALA A 125 10.12 25.94 -3.35
N ALA A 126 10.79 25.04 -2.61
CA ALA A 126 11.13 25.25 -1.21
C ALA A 126 12.17 26.36 -1.00
N ARG A 127 13.04 26.61 -1.99
CA ARG A 127 14.01 27.73 -1.95
C ARG A 127 13.32 29.09 -2.14
N GLU A 128 12.28 29.14 -2.95
CA GLU A 128 11.55 30.36 -3.28
C GLU A 128 10.47 30.68 -2.24
N ASN A 129 9.68 29.68 -1.85
CA ASN A 129 8.47 29.85 -1.02
C ASN A 129 8.66 29.44 0.45
N GLY A 130 9.82 28.89 0.82
CA GLY A 130 10.05 28.28 2.13
C GLY A 130 9.41 26.88 2.27
N PRO A 131 9.76 26.11 3.33
CA PRO A 131 9.11 24.83 3.58
C PRO A 131 7.62 25.04 3.89
N PRO A 132 6.75 24.06 3.56
CA PRO A 132 5.33 24.20 3.85
C PRO A 132 5.14 24.30 5.37
N VAL A 133 4.45 25.34 5.82
CA VAL A 133 4.04 25.47 7.22
C VAL A 133 3.02 24.36 7.49
N LYS A 134 3.33 23.48 8.45
CA LYS A 134 2.36 22.52 8.96
C LYS A 134 1.46 23.29 9.92
N ASP A 135 0.24 23.62 9.48
CA ASP A 135 -0.83 24.03 10.39
C ASP A 135 -1.19 22.91 11.36
#